data_AF-A0AAD5JJN1-F1
#
_entry.id   AF-A0AAD5JJN1-F1
#
_cell.length_a   1.000
_cell.length_b   1.000
_cell.length_c   1.000
_cell.angle_alpha   90.00
_cell.angle_beta   90.00
_cell.angle_gamma   90.00
#
_symmetry.space_group_name_H-M   'P 1'
#
loop_
_entity.id
_entity.type
_entity.pdbx_description
1 polymer ?
#
loop_
_entity_poly.entity_id
_entity_poly.type
_entity_poly.pdbx_seq_one_letter_code
_entity_poly.pdbx_strand_id
1 'polypeptide(L)'
;MYIFTDIYKLTVDQGKTYLLRLINTAVEDILFFAIANHQLTVVGTNSSYTKPFKTDYITISPGQTIDVLLETNQPPSHYYMAARVYSSAKGVDFDNTTTMALLQYNIGKKSTTLASNPPFPYLPFYNDTKASVNFTGKLRSLANEDHQIHVPVNISSKLILGSLQI
;
A
#
# COMPACT_ATOMS: atom_id res chain seq x y z
N MET A 1 -4.24 29.45 -7.36
CA MET A 1 -3.30 28.50 -6.77
C MET A 1 -3.84 28.12 -5.40
N TYR A 2 -4.57 27.01 -5.30
CA TYR A 2 -5.11 26.54 -4.02
C TYR A 2 -3.96 25.89 -3.25
N ILE A 3 -3.53 26.54 -2.17
CA ILE A 3 -2.60 25.95 -1.22
C ILE A 3 -3.47 24.99 -0.39
N PHE A 4 -3.33 23.68 -0.60
CA PHE A 4 -3.98 22.69 0.26
C PHE A 4 -3.30 22.74 1.64
N THR A 5 -3.87 23.52 2.57
CA THR A 5 -3.36 23.64 3.94
C THR A 5 -3.53 22.35 4.75
N ASP A 6 -4.42 21.44 4.33
CA ASP A 6 -4.82 20.23 5.07
C ASP A 6 -4.38 18.91 4.41
N ILE A 7 -3.22 18.86 3.74
CA ILE A 7 -2.64 17.58 3.30
C ILE A 7 -1.87 16.92 4.45
N TYR A 8 -2.12 15.64 4.72
CA TYR A 8 -1.32 14.87 5.70
C TYR A 8 0.15 14.82 5.28
N LYS A 9 1.06 14.99 6.26
CA LYS A 9 2.51 14.97 6.03
C LYS A 9 3.17 13.94 6.94
N LEU A 10 3.94 13.04 6.35
CA LEU A 10 4.81 12.10 7.05
C LEU A 10 6.24 12.60 6.94
N THR A 11 6.80 13.08 8.05
CA THR A 11 8.19 13.57 8.08
C THR A 11 9.16 12.43 8.35
N VAL A 12 10.24 12.35 7.55
CA VAL A 12 11.26 11.31 7.65
C VAL A 12 12.67 11.87 7.51
N ASP A 13 13.66 11.21 8.10
CA ASP A 13 15.07 11.52 7.87
C ASP A 13 15.63 10.61 6.78
N GLN A 14 16.56 11.12 5.96
CA GLN A 14 17.21 10.36 4.90
C GLN A 14 18.03 9.19 5.47
N GLY A 15 18.00 8.04 4.78
CA GLY A 15 18.81 6.86 5.11
C GLY A 15 18.27 6.02 6.26
N LYS A 16 17.05 6.28 6.74
CA LYS A 16 16.39 5.50 7.79
C LYS A 16 15.38 4.52 7.20
N THR A 17 14.98 3.57 8.03
CA THR A 17 13.88 2.66 7.72
C THR A 17 12.75 2.86 8.72
N TYR A 18 11.53 3.06 8.21
CA TYR A 18 10.32 3.27 8.99
C TYR A 18 9.37 2.11 8.81
N LEU A 19 8.84 1.57 9.91
CA LEU A 19 7.72 0.63 9.87
C LEU A 19 6.41 1.43 9.79
N LEU A 20 5.72 1.35 8.66
CA LEU A 20 4.41 1.92 8.46
C LEU A 20 3.34 0.85 8.60
N ARG A 21 2.34 1.11 9.42
CA ARG A 21 1.14 0.26 9.54
C ARG A 21 0.01 0.88 8.73
N LEU A 22 -0.29 0.28 7.59
CA LEU A 22 -1.40 0.66 6.74
C LEU A 22 -2.67 -0.05 7.22
N ILE A 23 -3.75 0.70 7.38
CA ILE A 23 -5.06 0.20 7.81
C ILE A 23 -6.07 0.74 6.82
N ASN A 24 -6.80 -0.15 6.15
CA ASN A 24 -7.92 0.29 5.31
C ASN A 24 -9.20 0.33 6.17
N THR A 25 -9.67 1.54 6.44
CA THR A 25 -10.92 1.80 7.17
C THR A 25 -12.06 2.26 6.26
N ALA A 26 -11.90 2.16 4.93
CA ALA A 26 -13.01 2.35 4.00
C ALA A 26 -14.05 1.24 4.19
N VAL A 27 -15.32 1.56 3.94
CA VAL A 27 -16.44 0.63 4.21
C VAL A 27 -16.44 -0.52 3.20
N GLU A 28 -16.30 -0.21 1.91
CA GLU A 28 -16.46 -1.20 0.83
C GLU A 28 -15.29 -1.22 -0.16
N ASP A 29 -14.44 -0.19 -0.13
CA ASP A 29 -13.42 0.00 -1.16
C ASP A 29 -12.10 -0.70 -0.85
N ILE A 30 -11.65 -1.54 -1.78
CA ILE A 30 -10.26 -1.97 -1.86
C ILE A 30 -9.45 -0.78 -2.37
N LEU A 31 -8.28 -0.54 -1.78
CA LEU A 31 -7.42 0.57 -2.16
C LEU A 31 -6.11 0.09 -2.78
N PHE A 32 -5.69 0.73 -3.86
CA PHE A 32 -4.29 0.79 -4.25
C PHE A 32 -3.61 1.93 -3.50
N PHE A 33 -2.46 1.67 -2.89
CA PHE A 33 -1.62 2.65 -2.19
C PHE A 33 -0.19 2.61 -2.72
N ALA A 34 0.44 3.78 -2.90
CA ALA A 34 1.84 3.88 -3.33
C ALA A 34 2.50 5.18 -2.83
N ILE A 35 3.83 5.18 -2.80
CA ILE A 35 4.66 6.34 -2.47
C ILE A 35 5.59 6.63 -3.66
N ALA A 36 5.61 7.87 -4.14
CA ALA A 36 6.36 8.22 -5.33
C ALA A 36 7.86 7.92 -5.14
N ASN A 37 8.46 7.23 -6.10
CA ASN A 37 9.86 6.81 -6.13
C ASN A 37 10.32 5.94 -4.94
N HIS A 38 9.41 5.38 -4.15
CA HIS A 38 9.76 4.49 -3.03
C HIS A 38 9.12 3.12 -3.20
N GLN A 39 9.94 2.08 -3.13
CA GLN A 39 9.44 0.72 -2.92
C GLN A 39 9.15 0.47 -1.46
N LEU A 40 8.09 -0.29 -1.21
CA LEU A 40 7.67 -0.72 0.10
C LEU A 40 8.02 -2.19 0.26
N THR A 41 8.60 -2.56 1.41
CA THR A 41 8.83 -3.96 1.74
C THR A 41 7.71 -4.42 2.66
N VAL A 42 6.81 -5.26 2.17
CA VAL A 42 5.75 -5.85 3.00
C VAL A 42 6.37 -6.87 3.94
N VAL A 43 6.09 -6.76 5.24
CA VAL A 43 6.64 -7.64 6.28
C VAL A 43 5.57 -8.28 7.16
N GLY A 44 4.35 -7.75 7.15
CA GLY A 44 3.24 -8.35 7.87
C GLY A 44 1.88 -8.00 7.28
N THR A 45 0.88 -8.81 7.60
CA THR A 45 -0.54 -8.51 7.35
C THR A 45 -1.38 -9.08 8.48
N ASN A 46 -2.44 -8.37 8.88
CA ASN A 46 -3.39 -8.80 9.91
C ASN A 46 -2.70 -9.31 11.19
N SER A 47 -1.75 -8.53 11.70
CA SER A 47 -0.95 -8.83 12.90
C SER A 47 -0.10 -10.11 12.82
N SER A 48 0.12 -10.65 11.62
CA SER A 48 0.98 -11.81 11.40
C SER A 48 2.10 -11.47 10.41
N TYR A 49 3.31 -11.96 10.70
CA TYR A 49 4.44 -11.78 9.79
C TYR A 49 4.25 -12.60 8.51
N THR A 50 4.68 -12.03 7.38
CA THR A 50 4.70 -12.68 6.06
C THR A 50 6.13 -12.71 5.55
N LYS A 51 6.41 -13.59 4.58
CA LYS A 51 7.71 -13.60 3.91
C LYS A 51 7.93 -12.24 3.24
N PRO A 52 9.03 -11.51 3.56
CA PRO A 52 9.19 -10.17 3.04
C PRO A 52 9.29 -10.12 1.51
N PHE A 53 8.62 -9.15 0.90
CA PHE A 53 8.77 -8.85 -0.52
C PHE A 53 8.65 -7.35 -0.82
N LYS A 54 9.36 -6.89 -1.84
CA LYS A 54 9.32 -5.51 -2.31
C LYS A 54 8.22 -5.30 -3.35
N THR A 55 7.60 -4.13 -3.32
CA THR A 55 6.54 -3.73 -4.26
C THR A 55 6.48 -2.21 -4.40
N ASP A 56 6.05 -1.73 -5.57
CA ASP A 56 5.85 -0.30 -5.83
C ASP A 56 4.45 0.19 -5.38
N TYR A 57 3.48 -0.73 -5.31
CA TYR A 57 2.13 -0.46 -4.85
C TYR A 57 1.63 -1.58 -3.93
N ILE A 58 0.61 -1.26 -3.15
CA ILE A 58 -0.06 -2.14 -2.21
C ILE A 58 -1.53 -2.21 -2.58
N THR A 59 -2.10 -3.40 -2.54
CA THR A 59 -3.55 -3.59 -2.60
C THR A 59 -4.04 -3.98 -1.22
N ILE A 60 -4.91 -3.18 -0.62
CA ILE A 60 -5.40 -3.38 0.75
C ILE A 60 -6.92 -3.39 0.77
N SER A 61 -7.50 -4.48 1.28
CA SER A 61 -8.96 -4.65 1.37
C SER A 61 -9.54 -3.98 2.61
N PRO A 62 -10.85 -3.64 2.65
CA PRO A 62 -11.51 -3.13 3.84
C PRO A 62 -11.22 -3.98 5.09
N GLY A 63 -10.86 -3.33 6.19
CA GLY A 63 -10.53 -4.00 7.46
C GLY A 63 -9.16 -4.70 7.50
N GLN A 64 -8.44 -4.77 6.38
CA GLN A 64 -7.10 -5.35 6.35
C GLN A 64 -6.07 -4.39 6.95
N THR A 65 -5.05 -4.97 7.58
CA THR A 65 -3.83 -4.25 7.98
C THR A 65 -2.61 -4.81 7.25
N ILE A 66 -1.70 -3.94 6.83
CA ILE A 66 -0.45 -4.32 6.17
C ILE A 66 0.69 -3.52 6.81
N ASP A 67 1.68 -4.24 7.32
CA ASP A 67 2.89 -3.68 7.90
C ASP A 67 3.98 -3.65 6.82
N VAL A 68 4.51 -2.45 6.53
CA VAL A 68 5.52 -2.24 5.50
C VAL A 68 6.72 -1.45 6.01
N LEU A 69 7.90 -1.80 5.51
CA LEU A 69 9.12 -1.02 5.71
C LEU A 69 9.28 -0.03 4.55
N LEU A 70 9.39 1.24 4.91
CA LEU A 70 9.76 2.34 4.02
C LEU A 70 11.23 2.69 4.24
N GLU A 71 12.06 2.49 3.23
CA GLU A 71 13.46 2.90 3.22
C GLU A 71 13.58 4.29 2.58
N THR A 72 14.14 5.25 3.31
CA THR A 72 14.22 6.66 2.87
C THR A 72 15.50 6.94 2.10
N ASN A 73 15.67 6.23 0.98
CA ASN A 73 16.87 6.23 0.16
C ASN A 73 16.84 7.20 -1.05
N GLN A 74 15.81 8.04 -1.13
CA GLN A 74 15.70 9.04 -2.19
C GLN A 74 16.40 10.36 -1.79
N PRO A 75 16.73 11.23 -2.76
CA PRO A 75 17.24 12.57 -2.46
C PRO A 75 16.29 13.33 -1.52
N PRO A 76 16.78 14.10 -0.54
CA PRO A 76 15.91 14.83 0.38
C PRO A 76 15.00 15.81 -0.34
N SER A 77 13.70 15.50 -0.40
CA SER A 77 12.67 16.29 -1.08
C SER A 77 11.28 15.92 -0.55
N HIS A 78 10.25 16.33 -1.26
CA HIS A 78 8.87 15.93 -1.05
C HIS A 78 8.46 14.90 -2.10
N TYR A 79 7.66 13.91 -1.69
CA TYR A 79 7.13 12.84 -2.54
C TYR A 79 5.65 12.64 -2.22
N TYR A 80 4.77 12.53 -3.22
CA TYR A 80 3.38 12.21 -2.92
C TYR A 80 3.23 10.75 -2.50
N MET A 81 2.42 10.53 -1.48
CA MET A 81 1.76 9.28 -1.19
C MET A 81 0.35 9.39 -1.76
N ALA A 82 -0.17 8.32 -2.38
CA ALA A 82 -1.52 8.37 -2.94
C ALA A 82 -2.26 7.05 -2.73
N ALA A 83 -3.58 7.17 -2.58
CA ALA A 83 -4.49 6.05 -2.50
C ALA A 83 -5.67 6.23 -3.48
N ARG A 84 -6.03 5.16 -4.18
CA ARG A 84 -7.11 5.10 -5.17
C ARG A 84 -7.95 3.85 -4.94
N VAL A 85 -9.25 3.95 -5.18
CA VAL A 85 -10.16 2.81 -5.21
C VAL A 85 -9.81 1.82 -6.35
N TYR A 86 -9.78 0.54 -6.02
CA TYR A 86 -9.89 -0.56 -6.96
C TYR A 86 -11.37 -0.95 -7.09
N SER A 87 -11.94 -0.79 -8.29
CA SER A 87 -13.30 -1.19 -8.62
C SER A 87 -13.32 -1.92 -9.96
N SER A 88 -13.78 -3.18 -9.95
CA SER A 88 -13.95 -4.01 -11.14
C SER A 88 -15.42 -4.30 -11.48
N ALA A 89 -16.35 -3.82 -10.64
CA ALA A 89 -17.78 -4.01 -10.85
C ALA A 89 -18.24 -3.16 -12.05
N LYS A 90 -18.97 -3.78 -12.99
CA LYS A 90 -19.50 -3.05 -14.15
C LYS A 90 -20.82 -2.39 -13.78
N GLY A 91 -20.95 -1.10 -14.07
CA GLY A 91 -22.20 -0.35 -13.87
C GLY A 91 -22.50 -0.01 -12.41
N VAL A 92 -21.51 -0.11 -11.52
CA VAL A 92 -21.59 0.34 -10.13
C VAL A 92 -20.73 1.58 -10.00
N ASP A 93 -21.34 2.67 -9.53
CA ASP A 93 -20.64 3.92 -9.28
C ASP A 93 -19.71 3.77 -8.07
N PHE A 94 -18.56 4.44 -8.12
CA PHE A 94 -17.60 4.50 -7.04
C PHE A 94 -16.90 5.86 -7.04
N ASP A 95 -16.29 6.23 -5.92
CA ASP A 95 -15.47 7.43 -5.86
C ASP A 95 -14.13 7.19 -6.59
N ASN A 96 -14.01 7.73 -7.81
CA ASN A 96 -12.79 7.64 -8.61
C ASN A 96 -11.80 8.78 -8.34
N THR A 97 -11.96 9.51 -7.23
CA THR A 97 -10.95 10.45 -6.77
C THR A 97 -9.71 9.72 -6.27
N THR A 98 -8.62 10.46 -6.09
CA THR A 98 -7.37 9.92 -5.57
C THR A 98 -6.95 10.78 -4.41
N THR A 99 -6.92 10.18 -3.21
CA THR A 99 -6.48 10.86 -2.00
C THR A 99 -4.97 10.94 -1.99
N MET A 100 -4.44 12.06 -1.53
CA MET A 100 -3.01 12.35 -1.54
C MET A 100 -2.53 12.74 -0.14
N ALA A 101 -1.29 12.37 0.15
CA ALA A 101 -0.53 12.81 1.31
C ALA A 101 0.93 13.09 0.89
N LEU A 102 1.73 13.67 1.77
CA LEU A 102 3.11 14.06 1.47
C LEU A 102 4.10 13.31 2.35
N LEU A 103 5.02 12.56 1.74
CA LEU A 103 6.24 12.12 2.40
C LEU A 103 7.27 13.25 2.30
N GLN A 104 7.67 13.79 3.45
CA GLN A 104 8.55 14.94 3.55
C GLN A 104 9.87 14.56 4.21
N TYR A 105 10.96 14.67 3.46
CA TYR A 105 12.30 14.50 4.02
C TYR A 105 12.67 15.72 4.88
N ASN A 106 13.29 15.46 6.02
CA ASN A 106 13.87 16.47 6.89
C ASN A 106 15.18 16.98 6.27
N ILE A 107 15.15 18.21 5.77
CA ILE A 107 16.27 18.86 5.08
C ILE A 107 17.11 19.77 6.00
N GLY A 108 16.77 19.86 7.28
CA GLY A 108 17.42 20.79 8.22
C GLY A 108 17.39 22.25 7.74
N LYS A 109 18.29 23.10 8.27
CA LYS A 109 18.39 24.53 7.90
C LYS A 109 18.99 24.79 6.50
N LYS A 110 19.42 23.75 5.77
CA LYS A 110 19.95 23.89 4.41
C LYS A 110 18.78 23.86 3.43
N SER A 111 18.19 25.04 3.23
CA SER A 111 17.17 25.30 2.22
C SER A 111 17.73 25.05 0.81
N THR A 112 17.70 23.80 0.38
CA THR A 112 17.70 23.49 -1.05
C THR A 112 16.26 23.70 -1.49
N THR A 113 16.03 24.55 -2.49
CA THR A 113 14.70 24.86 -3.05
C THR A 113 13.85 23.60 -3.14
N LEU A 114 12.81 23.51 -2.31
CA LEU A 114 11.86 22.42 -2.36
C LEU A 114 11.32 22.34 -3.79
N ALA A 115 11.34 21.14 -4.39
CA ALA A 115 10.77 20.95 -5.70
C ALA A 115 9.33 21.49 -5.69
N SER A 116 9.04 22.45 -6.56
CA SER A 116 7.74 23.12 -6.64
C SER A 116 6.59 22.18 -7.01
N ASN A 117 6.94 20.96 -7.46
CA ASN A 117 5.99 19.91 -7.78
C ASN A 117 6.54 18.54 -7.35
N PRO A 118 6.11 18.00 -6.20
CA PRO A 118 6.49 16.65 -5.77
C PRO A 118 6.06 15.61 -6.82
N PRO A 119 6.85 14.55 -7.08
CA PRO A 119 6.47 13.50 -8.00
C PRO A 119 5.24 12.75 -7.48
N PHE A 120 4.40 12.31 -8.42
CA PHE A 120 3.21 11.50 -8.15
C PHE A 120 3.53 10.01 -8.32
N PRO A 121 3.05 9.10 -7.45
CA PRO A 121 3.33 7.67 -7.58
C PRO A 121 2.60 7.06 -8.76
N TYR A 122 3.17 6.00 -9.32
CA TYR A 122 2.41 5.12 -10.20
C TYR A 122 1.41 4.32 -9.38
N LEU A 123 0.12 4.45 -9.70
CA LEU A 123 -0.95 3.60 -9.20
C LEU A 123 -1.51 2.78 -10.36
N PRO A 124 -1.83 1.49 -10.16
CA PRO A 124 -2.59 0.73 -11.15
C PRO A 124 -3.89 1.45 -11.55
N PHE A 125 -4.40 1.13 -12.74
CA PHE A 125 -5.73 1.58 -13.12
C PHE A 125 -6.77 1.06 -12.13
N TYR A 126 -7.84 1.82 -11.91
CA TYR A 126 -8.86 1.49 -10.91
C TYR A 126 -9.48 0.10 -11.13
N ASN A 127 -9.52 -0.39 -12.37
CA ASN A 127 -10.08 -1.68 -12.74
C ASN A 127 -9.02 -2.76 -13.01
N ASP A 128 -7.76 -2.56 -12.61
CA ASP A 128 -6.69 -3.51 -12.85
C ASP A 128 -6.73 -4.68 -11.85
N THR A 129 -7.62 -5.63 -12.13
CA THR A 129 -7.75 -6.87 -11.35
C THR A 129 -6.46 -7.67 -11.33
N LYS A 130 -5.65 -7.62 -12.40
CA LYS A 130 -4.40 -8.37 -12.47
C LYS A 130 -3.39 -7.79 -11.48
N ALA A 131 -3.28 -6.47 -11.37
CA ALA A 131 -2.45 -5.82 -10.36
C ALA A 131 -2.89 -6.20 -8.94
N SER A 132 -4.19 -6.11 -8.64
CA SER A 132 -4.78 -6.49 -7.35
C SER A 132 -4.46 -7.95 -6.97
N VAL A 133 -4.73 -8.89 -7.88
CA VAL A 133 -4.46 -10.33 -7.66
C VAL A 133 -2.96 -10.61 -7.57
N ASN A 134 -2.13 -9.97 -8.39
CA ASN A 134 -0.68 -10.16 -8.34
C ASN A 134 -0.09 -9.70 -7.00
N PHE A 135 -0.57 -8.59 -6.42
CA PHE A 135 -0.13 -8.15 -5.10
C PHE A 135 -0.52 -9.17 -4.03
N THR A 136 -1.81 -9.51 -3.92
CA THR A 136 -2.31 -10.44 -2.90
C THR A 136 -1.67 -11.82 -3.06
N GLY A 137 -1.45 -12.24 -4.31
CA GLY A 137 -0.76 -13.45 -4.68
C GLY A 137 0.72 -13.51 -4.33
N LYS A 138 1.35 -12.44 -3.81
CA LYS A 138 2.72 -12.47 -3.26
C LYS A 138 2.78 -12.75 -1.77
N LEU A 139 1.66 -12.62 -1.03
CA LEU A 139 1.62 -12.91 0.41
C LEU A 139 1.92 -14.39 0.64
N ARG A 140 2.91 -14.70 1.48
CA ARG A 140 3.37 -16.06 1.76
C ARG A 140 3.66 -16.21 3.25
N SER A 141 3.35 -17.39 3.79
CA SER A 141 3.75 -17.71 5.15
C SER A 141 5.28 -17.66 5.32
N LEU A 142 5.74 -17.53 6.56
CA LEU A 142 7.16 -17.52 6.93
C LEU A 142 7.88 -18.87 6.75
N ALA A 143 7.18 -19.90 6.25
CA ALA A 143 7.75 -21.23 6.01
C ALA A 143 9.08 -21.16 5.23
N ASN A 144 10.07 -21.91 5.71
CA ASN A 144 11.35 -22.12 5.07
C ASN A 144 11.81 -23.57 5.27
N GLU A 145 12.99 -23.93 4.78
CA GLU A 145 13.50 -25.30 4.84
C GLU A 145 13.69 -25.79 6.30
N ASP A 146 14.11 -24.88 7.19
CA ASP A 146 14.34 -25.17 8.62
C ASP A 146 13.04 -25.20 9.45
N HIS A 147 12.00 -24.48 9.00
CA HIS A 147 10.72 -24.30 9.68
C HIS A 147 9.57 -24.48 8.69
N GLN A 148 9.35 -25.73 8.29
CA GLN A 148 8.30 -26.08 7.33
C GLN A 148 6.91 -26.00 7.95
N ILE A 149 5.94 -25.49 7.19
CA ILE A 149 4.53 -25.46 7.59
C ILE A 149 3.78 -26.49 6.77
N HIS A 150 3.42 -27.60 7.42
CA HIS A 150 2.65 -28.67 6.82
C HIS A 150 1.16 -28.34 6.88
N VAL A 151 0.59 -27.97 5.74
CA VAL A 151 -0.87 -27.81 5.59
C VAL A 151 -1.47 -29.08 4.99
N PRO A 152 -2.65 -29.52 5.44
CA PRO A 152 -3.36 -30.62 4.80
C PRO A 152 -3.61 -30.32 3.32
N VAL A 153 -3.08 -31.16 2.43
CA VAL A 153 -3.25 -31.01 0.96
C VAL A 153 -4.50 -31.72 0.43
N ASN A 154 -5.06 -32.65 1.21
CA ASN A 154 -6.26 -33.37 0.84
C ASN A 154 -7.50 -32.62 1.36
N ILE A 155 -8.27 -32.04 0.44
CA ILE A 155 -9.47 -31.26 0.75
C ILE A 155 -10.66 -32.22 0.83
N SER A 156 -11.07 -32.59 2.04
CA SER A 156 -12.25 -33.44 2.27
C SER A 156 -13.57 -32.66 2.35
N SER A 157 -13.49 -31.37 2.66
CA SER A 157 -14.64 -30.49 2.89
C SER A 157 -14.57 -29.28 1.99
N LYS A 158 -15.63 -29.03 1.20
CA LYS A 158 -15.77 -27.82 0.38
C LYS A 158 -16.67 -26.83 1.09
N LEU A 159 -16.11 -25.71 1.53
CA LEU A 159 -16.88 -24.58 2.02
C LEU A 159 -17.22 -23.68 0.84
N ILE A 160 -18.50 -23.47 0.57
CA ILE A 160 -18.99 -22.48 -0.38
C ILE A 160 -19.46 -21.29 0.43
N LEU A 161 -18.73 -20.18 0.39
CA LEU A 161 -19.23 -18.89 0.86
C LEU A 161 -19.93 -18.20 -0.31
N GLY A 162 -21.26 -18.16 -0.27
CA GLY A 162 -22.06 -17.30 -1.14
C GLY A 162 -22.19 -15.92 -0.52
N SER A 163 -21.73 -14.87 -1.22
CA SER A 163 -22.11 -13.50 -0.89
C SER A 163 -23.46 -13.19 -1.56
N LEU A 164 -24.49 -12.94 -0.76
CA LEU A 164 -25.73 -12.33 -1.25
C LEU A 164 -25.43 -10.84 -1.46
N GLN A 165 -25.29 -10.39 -2.70
CA GLN A 165 -25.42 -8.96 -3.00
C GLN A 165 -26.92 -8.65 -3.01
N ILE A 166 -27.35 -7.85 -2.03
CA ILE A 166 -28.69 -7.26 -1.95
C ILE A 166 -28.72 -5.97 -2.78
#